data_AF-A0A1J4JEM3-F1
#
_entry.id   AF-A0A1J4JEM3-F1
#
_cell.length_a   1.000
_cell.length_b   1.000
_cell.length_c   1.000
_cell.angle_alpha   90.00
_cell.angle_beta   90.00
_cell.angle_gamma   90.00
#
_symmetry.space_group_name_H-M   'P 1'
#
loop_
_entity.id
_entity.type
_entity.pdbx_description
1 polymer ?
#
loop_
_entity_poly.entity_id
_entity_poly.type
_entity_poly.pdbx_seq_one_letter_code
_entity_poly.pdbx_strand_id
1 'polypeptide(L)'
;MVKGEYEIFTCTKEEVKIVTDMAVAEGWTESYDAIDAIYNLDPEGYFVGKIDGKIVSSISAVRYPGNYGFIGFYIVLEEYRGKGYGIKIFKHAMEHLKGCLVCLDAVAQEVETYKRGGFVSSEGTDRYVGTSKILPVDSHIHAYDENSHFEEVAAYDEGCLPSQRKDFLREWLKIPHAKSVVYLDDNNRLQGYGSIHRTCHGWEIAPCYSENKEIAKCIMTP
;
A
#
# COMPACT_ATOMS: atom_id res chain seq x y z
N MET A 1 7.90 -10.01 38.52
CA MET A 1 6.81 -9.54 37.63
C MET A 1 6.64 -10.56 36.53
N VAL A 2 5.48 -11.20 36.44
CA VAL A 2 5.14 -12.06 35.30
C VAL A 2 5.03 -11.11 34.11
N LYS A 3 5.88 -11.26 33.08
CA LYS A 3 5.69 -10.53 31.81
C LYS A 3 4.41 -11.06 31.19
N GLY A 4 3.53 -10.19 30.71
CA GLY A 4 2.35 -10.59 29.96
C GLY A 4 2.67 -11.54 28.82
N GLU A 5 1.75 -12.45 28.54
CA GLU A 5 1.86 -13.31 27.37
C GLU A 5 1.66 -12.48 26.09
N TYR A 6 2.31 -12.90 25.01
CA TYR A 6 2.15 -12.28 23.70
C TYR A 6 1.00 -12.93 22.96
N GLU A 7 0.01 -12.13 22.59
CA GLU A 7 -1.21 -12.56 21.90
C GLU A 7 -1.41 -11.75 20.62
N ILE A 8 -2.04 -12.35 19.61
CA ILE A 8 -2.30 -11.74 18.30
C ILE A 8 -3.80 -11.49 18.17
N PHE A 9 -4.17 -10.30 17.70
CA PHE A 9 -5.54 -9.89 17.46
C PHE A 9 -5.67 -9.29 16.08
N THR A 10 -6.85 -9.41 15.47
CA THR A 10 -7.24 -8.55 14.35
C THR A 10 -7.20 -7.10 14.82
N CYS A 11 -6.56 -6.23 14.04
CA CYS A 11 -6.43 -4.81 14.31
C CYS A 11 -7.78 -4.14 14.13
N THR A 12 -8.24 -3.35 15.10
CA THR A 12 -9.43 -2.52 14.90
C THR A 12 -9.10 -1.30 14.06
N LYS A 13 -10.12 -0.64 13.51
CA LYS A 13 -9.96 0.61 12.76
C LYS A 13 -9.26 1.70 13.58
N GLU A 14 -9.54 1.79 14.87
CA GLU A 14 -8.88 2.75 15.76
C GLU A 14 -7.40 2.42 15.98
N GLU A 15 -7.07 1.13 16.02
CA GLU A 15 -5.69 0.65 16.18
C GLU A 15 -4.85 0.80 14.91
N VAL A 16 -5.48 0.89 13.73
CA VAL A 16 -4.78 1.20 12.46
C VAL A 16 -3.96 2.47 12.59
N LYS A 17 -4.49 3.49 13.28
CA LYS A 17 -3.75 4.73 13.54
C LYS A 17 -2.43 4.47 14.29
N ILE A 18 -2.44 3.54 15.25
CA ILE A 18 -1.24 3.16 16.01
C ILE A 18 -0.25 2.43 15.09
N VAL A 19 -0.74 1.56 14.20
CA VAL A 19 0.10 0.89 13.19
C VAL A 19 0.74 1.91 12.24
N THR A 20 -0.01 2.93 11.80
CA THR A 20 0.53 4.05 11.03
C THR A 20 1.59 4.81 11.81
N ASP A 21 1.34 5.12 13.09
CA ASP A 21 2.31 5.84 13.94
C ASP A 21 3.61 5.02 14.10
N MET A 22 3.51 3.68 14.20
CA MET A 22 4.66 2.78 14.20
C MET A 22 5.45 2.84 12.88
N ALA A 23 4.77 2.83 11.74
CA ALA A 23 5.42 2.93 10.42
C ALA A 23 6.15 4.27 10.24
N VAL A 24 5.52 5.37 10.63
CA VAL A 24 6.13 6.70 10.63
C VAL A 24 7.37 6.74 11.52
N ALA A 25 7.35 6.09 12.68
CA ALA A 25 8.51 5.99 13.57
C ALA A 25 9.68 5.18 12.96
N GLU A 26 9.40 4.20 12.09
CA GLU A 26 10.41 3.49 11.29
C GLU A 26 10.90 4.32 10.07
N GLY A 27 10.41 5.55 9.90
CA GLY A 27 10.76 6.44 8.80
C GLY A 27 9.98 6.18 7.51
N TRP A 28 8.87 5.45 7.58
CA TRP A 28 8.00 5.26 6.44
C TRP A 28 7.10 6.49 6.22
N THR A 29 6.48 6.58 5.04
CA THR A 29 5.88 7.83 4.53
C THR A 29 4.39 7.72 4.26
N GLU A 30 3.70 6.73 4.79
CA GLU A 30 2.28 6.55 4.48
C GLU A 30 1.42 7.63 5.16
N SER A 31 0.24 7.87 4.58
CA SER A 31 -0.79 8.76 5.15
C SER A 31 -1.89 7.95 5.83
N TYR A 32 -2.59 8.56 6.79
CA TYR A 32 -3.74 7.90 7.43
C TYR A 32 -4.84 7.60 6.41
N ASP A 33 -5.14 8.53 5.51
CA ASP A 33 -6.18 8.33 4.49
C ASP A 33 -5.83 7.19 3.52
N ALA A 34 -4.56 7.08 3.13
CA ALA A 34 -4.07 5.98 2.29
C ALA A 34 -4.20 4.64 3.00
N ILE A 35 -3.79 4.56 4.26
CA ILE A 35 -3.91 3.33 5.04
C ILE A 35 -5.38 2.97 5.27
N ASP A 36 -6.26 3.95 5.46
CA ASP A 36 -7.68 3.72 5.60
C ASP A 36 -8.30 3.08 4.35
N ALA A 37 -7.91 3.55 3.16
CA ALA A 37 -8.34 2.96 1.89
C ALA A 37 -7.86 1.50 1.74
N ILE A 38 -6.62 1.18 2.18
CA ILE A 38 -6.08 -0.19 2.13
C ILE A 38 -6.75 -1.07 3.19
N TYR A 39 -6.94 -0.58 4.40
CA TYR A 39 -7.62 -1.32 5.48
C TYR A 39 -9.04 -1.71 5.08
N ASN A 40 -9.77 -0.83 4.40
CA ASN A 40 -11.13 -1.10 3.96
C ASN A 40 -11.23 -2.24 2.93
N LEU A 41 -10.12 -2.60 2.26
CA LEU A 41 -10.08 -3.73 1.32
C LEU A 41 -10.13 -5.09 2.05
N ASP A 42 -9.44 -5.21 3.17
CA ASP A 42 -9.42 -6.42 4.00
C ASP A 42 -9.24 -6.06 5.48
N PRO A 43 -10.33 -5.67 6.17
CA PRO A 43 -10.28 -5.34 7.60
C PRO A 43 -9.79 -6.49 8.48
N GLU A 44 -9.98 -7.73 8.04
CA GLU A 44 -9.51 -8.94 8.73
C GLU A 44 -8.04 -9.27 8.43
N GLY A 45 -7.43 -8.58 7.46
CA GLY A 45 -6.05 -8.77 7.04
C GLY A 45 -5.04 -7.94 7.84
N TYR A 46 -5.47 -7.15 8.82
CA TYR A 46 -4.55 -6.39 9.68
C TYR A 46 -4.46 -7.05 11.05
N PHE A 47 -3.24 -7.29 11.52
CA PHE A 47 -2.99 -7.94 12.80
C PHE A 47 -2.04 -7.14 13.67
N VAL A 48 -2.31 -7.17 14.98
CA VAL A 48 -1.47 -6.58 16.00
C VAL A 48 -1.14 -7.61 17.08
N GLY A 49 0.11 -7.60 17.51
CA GLY A 49 0.58 -8.40 18.64
C GLY A 49 0.63 -7.55 19.89
N LYS A 50 0.02 -8.01 20.98
CA LYS A 50 -0.10 -7.28 22.24
C LYS A 50 0.59 -8.02 23.39
N ILE A 51 1.16 -7.26 24.32
CA ILE A 51 1.67 -7.73 25.62
C ILE A 51 1.11 -6.78 26.68
N ASP A 52 0.39 -7.32 27.66
CA ASP A 52 -0.26 -6.52 28.71
C ASP A 52 -1.13 -5.38 28.13
N GLY A 53 -1.82 -5.67 27.01
CA GLY A 53 -2.67 -4.71 26.28
C GLY A 53 -1.93 -3.69 25.40
N LYS A 54 -0.60 -3.58 25.51
CA LYS A 54 0.21 -2.70 24.65
C LYS A 54 0.47 -3.39 23.31
N ILE A 55 0.20 -2.70 22.19
CA ILE A 55 0.63 -3.14 20.85
C ILE A 55 2.16 -3.06 20.76
N VAL A 56 2.80 -4.17 20.41
CA VAL A 56 4.26 -4.30 20.31
C VAL A 56 4.72 -4.77 18.93
N SER A 57 3.80 -5.24 18.10
CA SER A 57 4.06 -5.60 16.71
C SER A 57 2.82 -5.43 15.85
N SER A 58 3.00 -5.20 14.56
CA SER A 58 1.94 -5.15 13.55
C SER A 58 2.34 -5.93 12.31
N ILE A 59 1.35 -6.33 11.52
CA ILE A 59 1.51 -6.81 10.15
C ILE A 59 0.18 -6.64 9.40
N SER A 60 0.23 -6.19 8.16
CA SER A 60 -0.88 -6.32 7.23
C SER A 60 -0.61 -7.50 6.29
N ALA A 61 -1.65 -8.24 5.98
CA ALA A 61 -1.71 -9.40 5.11
C ALA A 61 -3.01 -9.28 4.30
N VAL A 62 -3.02 -8.32 3.39
CA VAL A 62 -4.22 -7.89 2.68
C VAL A 62 -4.50 -8.85 1.53
N ARG A 63 -5.69 -9.45 1.52
CA ARG A 63 -6.17 -10.23 0.38
C ARG A 63 -6.81 -9.33 -0.66
N TYR A 64 -6.38 -9.51 -1.90
CA TYR A 64 -6.99 -8.92 -3.08
C TYR A 64 -7.80 -9.97 -3.85
N PRO A 65 -8.78 -9.57 -4.68
CA PRO A 65 -9.48 -10.48 -5.59
C PRO A 65 -8.52 -11.29 -6.46
N GLY A 66 -8.87 -12.54 -6.77
CA GLY A 66 -8.03 -13.39 -7.62
C GLY A 66 -6.91 -14.16 -6.90
N ASN A 67 -7.05 -14.38 -5.59
CA ASN A 67 -6.06 -15.10 -4.76
C ASN A 67 -4.67 -14.42 -4.79
N TYR A 68 -4.64 -13.10 -4.71
CA TYR A 68 -3.42 -12.33 -4.54
C TYR A 68 -3.38 -11.77 -3.12
N GLY A 69 -2.21 -11.80 -2.48
CA GLY A 69 -2.01 -11.32 -1.13
C GLY A 69 -0.78 -10.43 -1.05
N PHE A 70 -0.86 -9.34 -0.29
CA PHE A 70 0.28 -8.46 -0.07
C PHE A 70 0.56 -8.29 1.42
N ILE A 71 1.81 -8.50 1.82
CA ILE A 71 2.27 -8.27 3.19
C ILE A 71 2.90 -6.87 3.29
N GLY A 72 2.44 -6.10 4.27
CA GLY A 72 2.97 -4.78 4.60
C GLY A 72 2.96 -4.56 6.12
N PHE A 73 3.37 -3.37 6.56
CA PHE A 73 3.32 -2.94 7.97
C PHE A 73 3.89 -3.95 8.97
N TYR A 74 4.85 -4.78 8.54
CA TYR A 74 5.46 -5.81 9.37
C TYR A 74 6.53 -5.19 10.27
N ILE A 75 6.09 -4.76 11.45
CA ILE A 75 6.89 -3.96 12.38
C ILE A 75 6.86 -4.63 13.75
N VAL A 76 8.01 -4.69 14.41
CA VAL A 76 8.11 -5.04 15.83
C VAL A 76 8.83 -3.88 16.49
N LEU A 77 8.24 -3.32 17.55
CA LEU A 77 8.86 -2.26 18.33
C LEU A 77 10.28 -2.68 18.76
N GLU A 78 11.23 -1.76 18.69
CA GLU A 78 12.66 -2.04 18.85
C GLU A 78 12.96 -2.80 20.15
N GLU A 79 12.35 -2.40 21.27
CA GLU A 79 12.57 -3.04 22.57
C GLU A 79 11.99 -4.47 22.67
N TYR A 80 11.21 -4.90 21.68
CA TYR A 80 10.60 -6.24 21.58
C TYR A 80 11.20 -7.10 20.46
N ARG A 81 12.14 -6.58 19.66
CA ARG A 81 12.85 -7.34 18.63
C ARG A 81 13.73 -8.45 19.24
N GLY A 82 14.04 -9.47 18.42
CA GLY A 82 14.87 -10.62 18.84
C GLY A 82 14.20 -11.62 19.79
N LYS A 83 12.92 -11.41 20.15
CA LYS A 83 12.16 -12.27 21.08
C LYS A 83 11.21 -13.26 20.40
N GLY A 84 11.24 -13.32 19.07
CA GLY A 84 10.42 -14.24 18.26
C GLY A 84 8.99 -13.76 17.95
N TYR A 85 8.57 -12.57 18.40
CA TYR A 85 7.22 -12.04 18.14
C TYR A 85 6.95 -11.79 16.66
N GLY A 86 7.93 -11.28 15.91
CA GLY A 86 7.80 -11.11 14.46
C GLY A 86 7.47 -12.41 13.74
N ILE A 87 8.19 -13.50 14.07
CA ILE A 87 7.92 -14.83 13.47
C ILE A 87 6.52 -15.32 13.83
N LYS A 88 6.04 -15.07 15.06
CA LYS A 88 4.69 -15.47 15.48
C LYS A 88 3.61 -14.77 14.66
N ILE A 89 3.69 -13.44 14.54
CA ILE A 89 2.68 -12.67 13.80
C ILE A 89 2.76 -12.92 12.29
N PHE A 90 3.97 -13.10 11.75
CA PHE A 90 4.16 -13.45 10.34
C PHE A 90 3.50 -14.80 10.01
N LYS A 91 3.64 -15.82 10.88
CA LYS A 91 2.97 -17.11 10.68
C LYS A 91 1.45 -16.99 10.69
N HIS A 92 0.90 -16.16 11.59
CA HIS A 92 -0.54 -15.89 11.64
C HIS A 92 -1.03 -15.24 10.35
N ALA A 93 -0.31 -14.21 9.88
CA ALA A 93 -0.58 -13.55 8.61
C ALA A 93 -0.52 -14.51 7.40
N MET A 94 0.45 -15.43 7.38
CA MET A 94 0.55 -16.44 6.31
C MET A 94 -0.60 -17.45 6.32
N GLU A 95 -1.14 -17.82 7.48
CA GLU A 95 -2.35 -18.65 7.54
C GLU A 95 -3.56 -17.88 7.02
N HIS A 96 -3.69 -16.59 7.38
CA HIS A 96 -4.72 -15.73 6.79
C HIS A 96 -4.59 -15.68 5.28
N LEU A 97 -3.39 -15.64 4.70
CA LEU A 97 -3.14 -15.59 3.24
C LEU A 97 -3.09 -16.96 2.53
N LYS A 98 -3.46 -18.04 3.20
CA LYS A 98 -3.42 -19.39 2.62
C LYS A 98 -4.20 -19.50 1.30
N GLY A 99 -3.54 -20.01 0.26
CA GLY A 99 -4.11 -20.12 -1.08
C GLY A 99 -3.91 -18.89 -1.96
N CYS A 100 -3.32 -17.81 -1.45
CA CYS A 100 -2.89 -16.68 -2.27
C CYS A 100 -1.48 -16.86 -2.85
N LEU A 101 -1.23 -16.23 -4.00
CA LEU A 101 0.10 -15.75 -4.36
C LEU A 101 0.44 -14.57 -3.43
N VAL A 102 1.45 -14.73 -2.58
CA VAL A 102 1.83 -13.71 -1.58
C VAL A 102 3.05 -12.93 -2.04
N CYS A 103 2.93 -11.60 -2.07
CA CYS A 103 3.98 -10.66 -2.41
C CYS A 103 4.26 -9.70 -1.25
N LEU A 104 5.48 -9.15 -1.24
CA LEU A 104 5.92 -8.11 -0.30
C LEU A 104 7.13 -7.40 -0.88
N ASP A 105 7.34 -6.16 -0.44
CA ASP A 105 8.58 -5.42 -0.68
C ASP A 105 9.54 -5.66 0.48
N ALA A 106 10.63 -6.39 0.21
CA ALA A 106 11.67 -6.65 1.21
C ALA A 106 12.71 -5.52 1.19
N VAL A 107 13.00 -4.93 2.34
CA VAL A 107 14.21 -4.12 2.49
C VAL A 107 15.45 -5.00 2.24
N ALA A 108 16.50 -4.41 1.68
CA ALA A 108 17.68 -5.16 1.23
C ALA A 108 18.27 -6.09 2.31
N GLN A 109 18.23 -5.67 3.59
CA GLN A 109 18.75 -6.49 4.68
C GLN A 109 17.89 -7.74 4.99
N GLU A 110 16.62 -7.76 4.61
CA GLU A 110 15.67 -8.84 4.95
C GLU A 110 15.39 -9.81 3.80
N VAL A 111 15.91 -9.55 2.60
CA VAL A 111 15.71 -10.42 1.41
C VAL A 111 16.04 -11.89 1.70
N GLU A 112 17.20 -12.16 2.33
CA GLU A 112 17.60 -13.52 2.67
C GLU A 112 16.71 -14.15 3.75
N THR A 113 16.11 -13.35 4.63
CA THR A 113 15.13 -13.81 5.61
C THR A 113 13.87 -14.33 4.91
N TYR A 114 13.34 -13.57 3.95
CA TYR A 114 12.15 -13.98 3.20
C TYR A 114 12.42 -15.19 2.30
N LYS A 115 13.61 -15.29 1.69
CA LYS A 115 14.00 -16.49 0.92
C LYS A 115 13.99 -17.76 1.77
N ARG A 116 14.48 -17.71 3.01
CA ARG A 116 14.37 -18.85 3.95
C ARG A 116 12.92 -19.20 4.27
N GLY A 117 12.00 -18.24 4.17
CA GLY A 117 10.56 -18.43 4.30
C GLY A 117 9.86 -18.94 3.03
N GLY A 118 10.58 -19.17 1.94
CA GLY A 118 10.04 -19.70 0.67
C GLY A 118 9.69 -18.63 -0.37
N PHE A 119 9.95 -17.35 -0.10
CA PHE A 119 9.78 -16.29 -1.09
C PHE A 119 10.89 -16.34 -2.14
N VAL A 120 10.57 -15.91 -3.36
CA VAL A 120 11.53 -15.75 -4.45
C VAL A 120 11.58 -14.28 -4.85
N SER A 121 12.77 -13.79 -5.18
CA SER A 121 12.93 -12.43 -5.70
C SER A 121 12.33 -12.36 -7.11
N SER A 122 11.49 -11.36 -7.36
CA SER A 122 10.92 -11.10 -8.69
C SER A 122 11.54 -9.83 -9.28
N GLU A 123 11.27 -8.68 -8.67
CA GLU A 123 11.69 -7.35 -9.15
C GLU A 123 12.26 -6.51 -8.00
N GLY A 124 12.90 -5.40 -8.35
CA GLY A 124 13.35 -4.38 -7.41
C GLY A 124 12.41 -3.18 -7.39
N THR A 125 12.18 -2.62 -6.21
CA THR A 125 11.40 -1.39 -6.00
C THR A 125 12.34 -0.29 -5.51
N ASP A 126 12.41 0.82 -6.24
CA ASP A 126 13.21 2.00 -5.88
C ASP A 126 12.31 3.15 -5.42
N ARG A 127 12.73 3.83 -4.34
CA ARG A 127 12.04 5.03 -3.83
C ARG A 127 12.76 6.29 -4.30
N TYR A 128 12.08 7.10 -5.11
CA TYR A 128 12.56 8.40 -5.55
C TYR A 128 11.94 9.52 -4.71
N VAL A 129 12.77 10.45 -4.22
CA VAL A 129 12.34 11.61 -3.43
C VAL A 129 12.93 12.87 -4.02
N GLY A 130 12.11 13.91 -4.16
CA GLY A 130 12.55 15.19 -4.70
C GLY A 130 11.49 16.28 -4.53
N THR A 131 11.84 17.48 -4.98
CA THR A 131 10.90 18.60 -5.06
C THR A 131 10.33 18.68 -6.47
N SER A 132 9.01 18.85 -6.56
CA SER A 132 8.34 19.06 -7.85
C SER A 132 8.43 20.52 -8.29
N LYS A 133 8.43 20.73 -9.61
CA LYS A 133 8.26 22.05 -10.22
C LYS A 133 6.85 22.12 -10.78
N ILE A 134 6.21 23.28 -10.65
CA ILE A 134 4.93 23.52 -11.32
C ILE A 134 5.22 23.64 -12.82
N LEU A 135 4.72 22.67 -13.59
CA LEU A 135 4.78 22.68 -15.05
C LEU A 135 3.41 23.07 -15.61
N PRO A 136 3.34 23.61 -16.84
CA PRO A 136 2.07 23.74 -17.54
C PRO A 136 1.38 22.39 -17.62
N VAL A 137 0.09 22.35 -17.27
CA VAL A 137 -0.73 21.15 -17.38
C VAL A 137 -1.01 20.91 -18.87
N ASP A 138 -0.74 19.68 -19.32
CA ASP A 138 -1.04 19.25 -20.69
C ASP A 138 -2.56 19.23 -20.91
N SER A 139 -3.02 19.60 -22.11
CA SER A 139 -4.45 19.64 -22.44
C SER A 139 -5.14 18.28 -22.38
N HIS A 140 -4.38 17.18 -22.45
CA HIS A 140 -4.87 15.80 -22.34
C HIS A 140 -5.07 15.33 -20.89
N ILE A 141 -4.67 16.13 -19.89
CA ILE A 141 -4.86 15.80 -18.48
C ILE A 141 -6.24 16.28 -18.02
N HIS A 142 -7.04 15.33 -17.54
CA HIS A 142 -8.35 15.60 -16.97
C HIS A 142 -8.39 15.18 -15.51
N ALA A 143 -9.12 15.94 -14.69
CA ALA A 143 -9.44 15.50 -13.34
C ALA A 143 -10.22 14.18 -13.41
N TYR A 144 -9.85 13.22 -12.57
CA TYR A 144 -10.58 11.98 -12.47
C TYR A 144 -12.02 12.24 -12.01
N ASP A 145 -12.95 11.54 -12.66
CA ASP A 145 -14.38 11.56 -12.38
C ASP A 145 -14.85 10.11 -12.45
N GLU A 146 -15.43 9.61 -11.37
CA GLU A 146 -15.76 8.18 -11.26
C GLU A 146 -16.82 7.78 -12.30
N ASN A 147 -17.84 8.61 -12.52
CA ASN A 147 -18.93 8.28 -13.42
C ASN A 147 -18.45 8.13 -14.87
N SER A 148 -17.50 8.97 -15.27
CA SER A 148 -17.01 9.04 -16.65
C SER A 148 -15.81 8.12 -16.91
N HIS A 149 -14.98 7.86 -15.90
CA HIS A 149 -13.66 7.24 -16.11
C HIS A 149 -13.45 5.90 -15.41
N PHE A 150 -14.26 5.52 -14.41
CA PHE A 150 -13.93 4.39 -13.53
C PHE A 150 -13.76 3.06 -14.27
N GLU A 151 -14.66 2.70 -15.18
CA GLU A 151 -14.59 1.39 -15.86
C GLU A 151 -13.36 1.28 -16.77
N GLU A 152 -12.97 2.36 -17.46
CA GLU A 152 -11.76 2.37 -18.27
C GLU A 152 -10.49 2.32 -17.41
N VAL A 153 -10.46 3.09 -16.31
CA VAL A 153 -9.33 3.07 -15.36
C VAL A 153 -9.18 1.69 -14.72
N ALA A 154 -10.28 1.07 -14.30
CA ALA A 154 -10.25 -0.26 -13.71
C ALA A 154 -9.78 -1.34 -14.70
N ALA A 155 -10.24 -1.27 -15.96
CA ALA A 155 -9.79 -2.18 -17.01
C ALA A 155 -8.30 -1.98 -17.35
N TYR A 156 -7.83 -0.73 -17.35
CA TYR A 156 -6.43 -0.39 -17.56
C TYR A 156 -5.54 -0.92 -16.42
N ASP A 157 -5.97 -0.74 -15.16
CA ASP A 157 -5.25 -1.20 -13.97
C ASP A 157 -5.08 -2.73 -13.90
N GLU A 158 -6.06 -3.48 -14.38
CA GLU A 158 -5.99 -4.94 -14.45
C GLU A 158 -4.80 -5.44 -15.30
N GLY A 159 -4.38 -4.67 -16.30
CA GLY A 159 -3.19 -4.98 -17.09
C GLY A 159 -1.87 -4.74 -16.36
N CYS A 160 -1.89 -4.01 -15.24
CA CYS A 160 -0.70 -3.60 -14.50
C CYS A 160 -0.41 -4.51 -13.29
N LEU A 161 -1.41 -5.23 -12.77
CA LEU A 161 -1.31 -6.02 -11.55
C LEU A 161 -2.02 -7.37 -11.69
N PRO A 162 -1.58 -8.42 -10.95
CA PRO A 162 -2.24 -9.73 -10.98
C PRO A 162 -3.67 -9.78 -10.43
N SER A 163 -4.24 -8.65 -10.00
CA SER A 163 -5.52 -8.59 -9.29
C SER A 163 -6.41 -7.45 -9.77
N GLN A 164 -7.70 -7.75 -9.94
CA GLN A 164 -8.75 -6.78 -10.21
C GLN A 164 -9.16 -6.05 -8.92
N ARG A 165 -8.45 -4.97 -8.61
CA ARG A 165 -8.61 -4.21 -7.35
C ARG A 165 -9.62 -3.05 -7.46
N LYS A 166 -10.80 -3.30 -8.04
CA LYS A 166 -11.83 -2.27 -8.31
C LYS A 166 -12.25 -1.48 -7.07
N ASP A 167 -12.53 -2.16 -5.97
CA ASP A 167 -12.98 -1.49 -4.73
C ASP A 167 -11.88 -0.64 -4.11
N PHE A 168 -10.63 -1.11 -4.16
CA PHE A 168 -9.48 -0.30 -3.80
C PHE A 168 -9.40 0.97 -4.66
N LEU A 169 -9.56 0.89 -5.99
CA LEU A 169 -9.49 2.06 -6.86
C LEU A 169 -10.59 3.08 -6.57
N ARG A 170 -11.80 2.64 -6.22
CA ARG A 170 -12.91 3.54 -5.85
C ARG A 170 -12.57 4.41 -4.65
N GLU A 171 -12.00 3.78 -3.62
CA GLU A 171 -11.60 4.48 -2.40
C GLU A 171 -10.33 5.31 -2.63
N TRP A 172 -9.31 4.70 -3.23
CA TRP A 172 -7.98 5.28 -3.38
C TRP A 172 -7.96 6.54 -4.24
N LEU A 173 -8.64 6.52 -5.40
CA LEU A 173 -8.68 7.67 -6.31
C LEU A 173 -9.50 8.84 -5.77
N LYS A 174 -10.20 8.65 -4.65
CA LYS A 174 -11.02 9.66 -3.98
C LYS A 174 -10.55 10.00 -2.56
N ILE A 175 -9.37 9.52 -2.16
CA ILE A 175 -8.76 9.88 -0.88
C ILE A 175 -8.84 11.41 -0.70
N PRO A 176 -9.25 11.90 0.49
CA PRO A 176 -9.30 13.33 0.76
C PRO A 176 -8.00 14.04 0.39
N HIS A 177 -8.12 15.18 -0.29
CA HIS A 177 -6.98 15.98 -0.74
C HIS A 177 -6.05 15.31 -1.78
N ALA A 178 -6.46 14.18 -2.36
CA ALA A 178 -5.79 13.62 -3.51
C ALA A 178 -6.11 14.40 -4.79
N LYS A 179 -5.12 14.50 -5.68
CA LYS A 179 -5.28 14.91 -7.07
C LYS A 179 -5.17 13.66 -7.93
N SER A 180 -6.32 13.08 -8.26
CA SER A 180 -6.41 11.98 -9.20
C SER A 180 -6.70 12.51 -10.60
N VAL A 181 -5.97 12.01 -11.60
CA VAL A 181 -6.07 12.45 -12.99
C VAL A 181 -6.06 11.27 -13.95
N VAL A 182 -6.61 11.50 -15.15
CA VAL A 182 -6.50 10.62 -16.31
C VAL A 182 -5.85 11.37 -17.46
N TYR A 183 -5.11 10.66 -18.30
CA TYR A 183 -4.62 11.15 -19.58
C TYR A 183 -5.46 10.53 -20.69
N LEU A 184 -6.13 11.36 -21.49
CA LEU A 184 -6.92 10.93 -22.65
C LEU A 184 -6.25 11.40 -23.93
N ASP A 185 -6.12 10.54 -24.95
CA ASP A 185 -5.61 10.97 -26.25
C ASP A 185 -6.63 11.80 -27.04
N ASP A 186 -6.25 12.29 -28.24
CA ASP A 186 -7.14 13.05 -29.13
C ASP A 186 -8.45 12.33 -29.52
N ASN A 187 -8.51 11.00 -29.33
CA ASN A 187 -9.69 10.18 -29.59
C ASN A 187 -10.46 9.84 -28.29
N ASN A 188 -10.17 10.53 -27.18
CA ASN A 188 -10.71 10.29 -25.85
C ASN A 188 -10.42 8.89 -25.29
N ARG A 189 -9.30 8.26 -25.67
CA ARG A 189 -8.91 6.95 -25.13
C ARG A 189 -7.96 7.13 -23.96
N LEU A 190 -8.18 6.41 -22.86
CA LEU A 190 -7.28 6.39 -21.72
C LEU A 190 -5.88 5.88 -22.13
N GLN A 191 -4.84 6.65 -21.80
CA GLN A 191 -3.43 6.29 -22.01
C GLN A 191 -2.61 6.28 -20.71
N GLY A 192 -3.27 6.55 -19.59
CA GLY A 192 -2.66 6.52 -18.27
C GLY A 192 -3.53 7.22 -17.24
N TYR A 193 -3.25 6.93 -15.98
CA TYR A 193 -3.90 7.57 -14.85
C TYR A 193 -2.94 7.60 -13.66
N GLY A 194 -3.23 8.47 -12.71
CA GLY A 194 -2.49 8.45 -11.45
C GLY A 194 -3.14 9.31 -10.39
N SER A 195 -2.58 9.21 -9.18
CA SER A 195 -3.01 9.99 -8.04
C SER A 195 -1.83 10.53 -7.27
N ILE A 196 -1.94 11.78 -6.85
CA ILE A 196 -0.99 12.44 -5.96
C ILE A 196 -1.73 12.76 -4.67
N HIS A 197 -1.30 12.21 -3.54
CA HIS A 197 -1.96 12.42 -2.25
C HIS A 197 -0.96 12.83 -1.18
N ARG A 198 -1.45 13.48 -0.12
CA ARG A 198 -0.60 13.94 0.99
C ARG A 198 -0.13 12.78 1.83
N THR A 199 1.08 12.93 2.34
CA THR A 199 1.68 12.05 3.34
C THR A 199 2.11 12.81 4.59
N CYS A 200 2.57 12.11 5.62
CA CYS A 200 3.14 12.71 6.81
C CYS A 200 4.40 13.56 6.53
N HIS A 201 5.09 13.33 5.41
CA HIS A 201 6.35 14.00 5.07
C HIS A 201 6.32 14.73 3.70
N GLY A 202 5.15 14.89 3.09
CA GLY A 202 5.01 15.59 1.81
C GLY A 202 3.87 15.06 0.96
N TRP A 203 4.21 14.59 -0.23
CA TRP A 203 3.27 14.07 -1.22
C TRP A 203 3.82 12.79 -1.82
N GLU A 204 2.94 11.84 -2.08
CA GLU A 204 3.24 10.59 -2.74
C GLU A 204 2.46 10.50 -4.05
N ILE A 205 3.12 9.96 -5.08
CA ILE A 205 2.51 9.66 -6.36
C ILE A 205 2.28 8.17 -6.40
N ALA A 206 1.04 7.75 -6.20
CA ALA A 206 0.66 6.36 -6.27
C ALA A 206 -0.84 6.22 -6.56
N PRO A 207 -1.25 5.40 -7.54
CA PRO A 207 -0.41 4.85 -8.60
C PRO A 207 -0.02 5.94 -9.63
N CYS A 208 0.90 5.60 -10.52
CA CYS A 208 1.11 6.30 -11.80
C CYS A 208 1.36 5.23 -12.86
N TYR A 209 0.35 4.95 -13.68
CA TYR A 209 0.47 4.06 -14.81
C TYR A 209 0.23 4.82 -16.09
N SER A 210 1.03 4.51 -17.11
CA SER A 210 1.03 5.26 -18.37
C SER A 210 1.68 4.44 -19.47
N GLU A 211 1.21 4.64 -20.71
CA GLU A 211 1.82 4.00 -21.90
C GLU A 211 3.27 4.43 -22.15
N ASN A 212 3.70 5.60 -21.68
CA ASN A 212 5.07 6.06 -21.84
C ASN A 212 5.49 7.14 -20.83
N LYS A 213 6.80 7.40 -20.79
CA LYS A 213 7.44 8.36 -19.89
C LYS A 213 6.97 9.81 -20.03
N GLU A 214 6.50 10.25 -21.20
CA GLU A 214 6.05 11.63 -21.39
C GLU A 214 4.67 11.82 -20.78
N ILE A 215 3.78 10.83 -20.96
CA ILE A 215 2.48 10.78 -20.28
C ILE A 215 2.66 10.71 -18.76
N ALA A 216 3.60 9.88 -18.26
CA ALA A 216 3.91 9.81 -16.84
C ALA A 216 4.25 11.20 -16.26
N LYS A 217 5.09 12.00 -16.94
CA LYS A 217 5.43 13.36 -16.48
C LYS A 217 4.20 14.27 -16.39
N CYS A 218 3.29 14.17 -17.36
CA CYS A 218 2.04 14.92 -17.34
C CYS A 218 1.18 14.54 -16.12
N ILE A 219 1.03 13.23 -15.84
CA ILE A 219 0.27 12.72 -14.70
C ILE A 219 0.91 13.13 -13.36
N MET A 220 2.24 13.09 -13.26
CA MET A 220 3.01 13.46 -12.06
C MET A 220 3.04 14.98 -11.79
N THR A 221 2.46 15.80 -12.66
CA THR A 221 2.46 17.26 -12.49
C THR A 221 1.45 17.68 -11.41
N PRO A 222 1.89 18.33 -10.32
CA PRO A 222 1.04 18.72 -9.19
C PRO A 222 -0.02 19.76 -9.56
#